data_AF-A0A931MDX8-F1
#
_entry.id   AF-A0A931MDX8-F1
#
_cell.length_a   1.000
_cell.length_b   1.000
_cell.length_c   1.000
_cell.angle_alpha   90.00
_cell.angle_beta   90.00
_cell.angle_gamma   90.00
#
_symmetry.space_group_name_H-M   'P 1'
#
loop_
_entity.id
_entity.type
_entity.pdbx_description
1 polymer ?
#
loop_
_entity_poly.entity_id
_entity_poly.type
_entity_poly.pdbx_seq_one_letter_code
_entity_poly.pdbx_strand_id
1 'polypeptide(L)'
;MKRAYVIGHWVLTLLLAPFTSQAIQYVWGTNPHQVVGLLEVYPITVLFSIAFSLPTFLVYLTCFYFLSKQDINFAISKVILISVAVLGIYITQTMIKGSMSQDIIIAYSVTAIIVGLILRIKKSKIEPQDNFITT
;
A
#
# COMPACT_ATOMS: atom_id res chain seq x y z
N MET A 1 7.75 16.04 1.03
CA MET A 1 7.00 15.06 1.87
C MET A 1 7.96 14.00 2.41
N LYS A 2 7.72 13.38 3.57
CA LYS A 2 8.62 12.31 4.07
C LYS A 2 8.40 10.98 3.33
N ARG A 3 9.48 10.37 2.83
CA ARG A 3 9.47 9.05 2.15
C ARG A 3 8.91 7.92 3.03
N ALA A 4 9.00 8.08 4.35
CA ALA A 4 8.44 7.16 5.33
C ALA A 4 6.94 6.90 5.14
N TYR A 5 6.18 7.87 4.60
CA TYR A 5 4.77 7.66 4.28
C TYR A 5 4.59 6.61 3.18
N VAL A 6 5.35 6.70 2.09
CA VAL A 6 5.25 5.80 0.93
C VAL A 6 5.62 4.37 1.31
N ILE A 7 6.77 4.23 1.99
CA ILE A 7 7.27 2.93 2.44
C ILE A 7 6.30 2.34 3.47
N GLY A 8 5.88 3.14 4.47
CA GLY A 8 4.95 2.70 5.49
C GLY A 8 3.60 2.29 4.92
N HIS A 9 3.06 3.05 3.97
CA HIS A 9 1.79 2.73 3.31
C HIS A 9 1.87 1.42 2.53
N TRP A 10 2.93 1.23 1.75
CA TRP A 10 3.15 0.00 1.00
C TRP A 10 3.35 -1.21 1.93
N VAL A 11 4.29 -1.15 2.87
CA VAL A 11 4.59 -2.26 3.80
C VAL A 11 3.37 -2.64 4.63
N LEU A 12 2.69 -1.67 5.25
CA LEU A 12 1.52 -1.95 6.07
C LEU A 12 0.37 -2.54 5.25
N THR A 13 0.20 -2.10 3.99
CA THR A 13 -0.81 -2.70 3.11
C THR A 13 -0.52 -4.18 2.88
N LEU A 14 0.73 -4.53 2.56
CA LEU A 14 1.11 -5.93 2.32
C LEU A 14 0.97 -6.80 3.56
N LEU A 15 1.36 -6.28 4.73
CA LEU A 15 1.31 -7.03 5.98
C LEU A 15 -0.11 -7.21 6.50
N LEU A 16 -0.98 -6.21 6.34
CA LEU A 16 -2.34 -6.22 6.91
C LEU A 16 -3.39 -6.83 5.97
N ALA A 17 -3.16 -6.85 4.65
CA ALA A 17 -4.16 -7.32 3.71
C ALA A 17 -4.62 -8.78 3.92
N PRO A 18 -3.76 -9.75 4.29
CA PRO A 18 -4.21 -11.09 4.65
C PRO A 18 -5.16 -11.12 5.85
N PHE A 19 -4.96 -10.25 6.84
CA PHE A 19 -5.86 -10.11 7.99
C PHE A 19 -7.19 -9.50 7.58
N THR A 20 -7.17 -8.46 6.74
CA THR A 20 -8.38 -7.85 6.19
C THR A 20 -9.16 -8.84 5.35
N SER A 21 -8.48 -9.68 4.56
CA SER A 21 -9.11 -10.75 3.78
C SER A 21 -9.86 -11.73 4.68
N GLN A 22 -9.22 -12.19 5.76
CA GLN A 22 -9.85 -13.08 6.73
C GLN A 22 -11.05 -12.42 7.42
N ALA A 23 -10.92 -11.14 7.79
CA ALA A 23 -12.01 -10.39 8.41
C ALA A 23 -13.22 -10.24 7.48
N ILE A 24 -12.99 -9.97 6.18
CA ILE A 24 -14.05 -9.89 5.17
C ILE A 24 -14.73 -11.25 5.00
N GLN A 25 -13.96 -12.32 4.88
CA GLN A 25 -14.50 -13.68 4.74
C GLN A 25 -15.29 -14.12 5.99
N TYR A 26 -14.86 -13.73 7.19
CA TYR A 26 -15.59 -14.06 8.42
C TYR A 26 -16.95 -13.34 8.49
N VAL A 27 -17.04 -12.10 8.01
CA VAL A 27 -18.27 -11.30 8.10
C VAL A 27 -19.23 -11.57 6.94
N TRP A 28 -18.71 -11.79 5.72
CA TRP A 28 -19.52 -11.91 4.49
C TRP A 28 -19.43 -13.29 3.80
N GLY A 29 -18.56 -14.19 4.25
CA GLY A 29 -18.35 -15.49 3.61
C GLY A 29 -19.39 -16.54 3.99
N THR A 30 -19.78 -17.36 3.02
CA THR A 30 -20.79 -18.41 3.17
C THR A 30 -20.27 -19.65 3.90
N ASN A 31 -18.94 -19.88 3.94
CA ASN A 31 -18.29 -21.00 4.65
C ASN A 31 -16.84 -20.62 5.08
N PRO A 32 -16.64 -20.01 6.27
CA PRO A 32 -15.34 -19.47 6.69
C PRO A 32 -14.24 -20.50 6.98
N HIS A 33 -14.57 -21.80 6.95
CA HIS A 33 -13.63 -22.90 7.26
C HIS A 33 -13.25 -23.77 6.04
N GLN A 34 -13.76 -23.45 4.85
CA GLN A 34 -13.68 -24.36 3.69
C GLN A 34 -12.63 -23.94 2.64
N VAL A 35 -12.02 -22.76 2.79
CA VAL A 35 -11.00 -22.23 1.89
C VAL A 35 -9.75 -21.94 2.72
N VAL A 36 -8.62 -22.52 2.32
CA VAL A 36 -7.30 -22.16 2.90
C VAL A 36 -7.10 -20.67 2.68
N GLY A 37 -7.23 -19.89 3.76
CA GLY A 37 -7.19 -18.43 3.69
C GLY A 37 -5.78 -17.90 3.44
N LEU A 38 -5.68 -16.65 2.95
CA LEU A 38 -4.40 -15.94 2.82
C LEU A 38 -3.61 -15.87 4.13
N LEU A 39 -4.32 -15.92 5.27
CA LEU A 39 -3.73 -15.90 6.60
C LEU A 39 -3.12 -17.25 7.01
N GLU A 40 -3.64 -18.37 6.49
CA GLU A 40 -3.12 -19.71 6.81
C GLU A 40 -1.74 -19.95 6.19
N VAL A 41 -1.51 -19.37 5.00
CA VAL A 41 -0.23 -19.41 4.28
C VAL A 41 0.50 -18.07 4.35
N TYR A 42 0.32 -17.33 5.45
CA TYR A 42 0.77 -15.93 5.60
C TYR A 42 2.22 -15.66 5.17
N PRO A 43 3.25 -16.43 5.59
CA PRO A 43 4.62 -16.14 5.18
C PRO A 43 4.81 -16.20 3.66
N ILE A 44 4.17 -17.17 3.01
CA ILE A 44 4.23 -17.36 1.56
C ILE A 44 3.47 -16.23 0.88
N THR A 45 2.26 -15.91 1.36
CA THR A 45 1.47 -14.80 0.85
C THR A 45 2.22 -13.49 0.90
N VAL A 46 2.87 -13.15 2.03
CA VAL A 46 3.65 -11.92 2.15
C VAL A 46 4.81 -11.88 1.15
N LEU A 47 5.54 -12.99 0.97
CA LEU A 47 6.63 -13.06 -0.01
C LEU A 47 6.16 -12.80 -1.45
N PHE A 48 5.07 -13.46 -1.86
CA PHE A 48 4.49 -13.24 -3.19
C PHE A 48 3.92 -11.84 -3.34
N SER A 49 3.28 -11.30 -2.30
CA SER A 49 2.74 -9.94 -2.32
C SER A 49 3.83 -8.89 -2.43
N ILE A 50 4.99 -9.10 -1.81
CA ILE A 50 6.16 -8.26 -2.03
C ILE A 50 6.58 -8.36 -3.50
N ALA A 51 6.82 -9.57 -4.02
CA ALA A 51 7.30 -9.77 -5.39
C ALA A 51 6.37 -9.16 -6.45
N PHE A 52 5.06 -9.41 -6.34
CA PHE A 52 4.07 -8.92 -7.31
C PHE A 52 3.75 -7.43 -7.16
N SER A 53 3.94 -6.83 -5.98
CA SER A 53 3.68 -5.40 -5.79
C SER A 53 4.88 -4.51 -6.09
N LEU A 54 6.07 -5.05 -6.33
CA LEU A 54 7.26 -4.28 -6.70
C LEU A 54 7.04 -3.37 -7.92
N PRO A 55 6.44 -3.81 -9.04
CA PRO A 55 6.15 -2.93 -10.17
C PRO A 55 5.23 -1.76 -9.78
N THR A 56 4.18 -2.03 -9.00
CA THR A 56 3.29 -1.00 -8.46
C THR A 56 4.04 -0.03 -7.55
N PHE A 57 4.92 -0.54 -6.69
CA PHE A 57 5.71 0.27 -5.78
C PHE A 57 6.65 1.23 -6.52
N LEU A 58 7.25 0.80 -7.63
CA LEU A 58 8.09 1.67 -8.47
C LEU A 58 7.28 2.82 -9.09
N VAL A 59 6.09 2.53 -9.63
CA VAL A 59 5.17 3.56 -10.14
C VAL A 59 4.75 4.50 -9.00
N TYR A 60 4.43 3.95 -7.84
CA TYR A 60 4.04 4.70 -6.66
C TYR A 60 5.13 5.67 -6.17
N LEU A 61 6.40 5.22 -6.17
CA LEU A 61 7.56 6.03 -5.81
C LEU A 61 7.81 7.16 -6.82
N THR A 62 7.59 6.86 -8.11
CA THR A 62 7.69 7.84 -9.19
C THR A 62 6.61 8.91 -9.07
N CYS A 63 5.36 8.53 -8.86
CA CYS A 63 4.26 9.47 -8.58
C CYS A 63 4.58 10.33 -7.36
N PHE A 64 5.02 9.72 -6.26
CA PHE A 64 5.41 10.47 -5.06
C PHE A 64 6.52 11.49 -5.35
N TYR A 65 7.54 11.13 -6.13
CA TYR A 65 8.62 12.03 -6.48
C TYR A 65 8.09 13.27 -7.22
N PHE A 66 7.25 13.10 -8.23
CA PHE A 66 6.63 14.21 -8.95
C PHE A 66 5.74 15.07 -8.06
N LEU A 67 4.87 14.44 -7.25
CA LEU A 67 3.99 15.14 -6.32
C LEU A 67 4.78 15.91 -5.25
N SER A 68 5.94 15.41 -4.83
CA SER A 68 6.78 16.05 -3.82
C SER A 68 7.49 17.31 -4.31
N LYS A 69 7.63 17.48 -5.64
CA LYS A 69 8.19 18.67 -6.28
C LYS A 69 7.16 19.75 -6.56
N GLN A 70 5.88 19.39 -6.59
CA GLN A 70 4.80 20.34 -6.82
C GLN A 70 4.31 20.90 -5.48
N ASP A 71 3.86 22.15 -5.48
CA ASP A 71 3.24 22.78 -4.31
C ASP A 71 1.75 22.38 -4.18
N ILE A 72 1.50 21.07 -4.22
CA ILE A 72 0.15 20.50 -4.08
C ILE A 72 -0.16 20.29 -2.60
N ASN A 73 -1.42 20.55 -2.24
CA ASN A 73 -1.95 20.23 -0.91
C ASN A 73 -1.78 18.74 -0.56
N PHE A 74 -1.27 18.46 0.64
CA PHE A 74 -1.07 17.11 1.17
C PHE A 74 -2.31 16.21 1.08
N ALA A 75 -3.51 16.74 1.24
CA ALA A 75 -4.74 15.95 1.13
C ALA A 75 -4.93 15.40 -0.29
N ILE A 76 -4.69 16.22 -1.30
CA ILE A 76 -4.79 15.83 -2.72
C ILE A 76 -3.70 14.82 -3.05
N SER A 77 -2.47 15.07 -2.62
CA SER A 77 -1.36 14.13 -2.81
C SER A 77 -1.65 12.77 -2.19
N LYS A 78 -2.27 12.74 -1.00
CA LYS A 78 -2.68 11.50 -0.34
C LYS A 78 -3.69 10.73 -1.19
N VAL A 79 -4.74 11.39 -1.68
CA VAL A 79 -5.79 10.74 -2.48
C VAL A 79 -5.21 10.17 -3.77
N ILE A 80 -4.38 10.95 -4.49
CA ILE A 80 -3.71 10.47 -5.70
C ILE A 80 -2.87 9.22 -5.41
N LEU A 81 -2.09 9.27 -4.33
CA LEU A 81 -1.25 8.15 -3.93
C LEU A 81 -2.08 6.88 -3.61
N ILE A 82 -3.15 7.00 -2.83
CA ILE A 82 -4.04 5.86 -2.55
C ILE A 82 -4.64 5.30 -3.85
N SER A 83 -5.10 6.17 -4.75
CA SER A 83 -5.66 5.75 -6.04
C SER A 83 -4.65 4.99 -6.90
N VAL A 84 -3.39 5.45 -6.96
CA VAL A 84 -2.31 4.75 -7.68
C VAL A 84 -2.08 3.35 -7.08
N ALA A 85 -2.09 3.22 -5.75
CA ALA A 85 -1.92 1.94 -5.09
C ALA A 85 -3.07 0.97 -5.42
N VAL A 86 -4.32 1.43 -5.34
CA VAL A 86 -5.51 0.62 -5.66
C VAL A 86 -5.52 0.20 -7.14
N LEU A 87 -5.21 1.12 -8.05
CA LEU A 87 -5.10 0.80 -9.48
C LEU A 87 -4.00 -0.22 -9.76
N GLY A 88 -2.83 -0.08 -9.11
CA GLY A 88 -1.75 -1.04 -9.26
C GLY A 88 -2.12 -2.43 -8.74
N ILE A 89 -2.81 -2.52 -7.60
CA ILE A 89 -3.35 -3.79 -7.08
C ILE A 89 -4.29 -4.43 -8.11
N TYR A 90 -5.24 -3.66 -8.64
CA TYR A 90 -6.20 -4.14 -9.63
C TYR A 90 -5.52 -4.65 -10.90
N ILE A 91 -4.59 -3.87 -11.48
CA ILE A 91 -3.86 -4.24 -12.69
C ILE A 91 -3.03 -5.51 -12.46
N THR A 92 -2.24 -5.56 -11.38
CA THR A 92 -1.39 -6.73 -11.09
C THR A 92 -2.24 -8.00 -10.90
N GLN A 93 -3.34 -7.92 -10.15
CA GLN A 93 -4.17 -9.09 -9.89
C GLN A 93 -4.96 -9.56 -11.12
N THR A 94 -5.45 -8.64 -11.95
CA THR A 94 -6.12 -9.00 -13.22
C THR A 94 -5.17 -9.66 -14.22
N MET A 95 -3.87 -9.32 -14.19
CA MET A 95 -2.85 -9.99 -15.01
C MET A 95 -2.60 -11.45 -14.58
N ILE A 96 -2.66 -11.74 -13.27
CA ILE A 96 -2.40 -13.07 -12.73
C ILE A 96 -3.55 -14.07 -13.02
N LYS A 97 -4.76 -13.57 -13.33
CA LYS A 97 -5.95 -14.38 -13.72
C LYS A 97 -6.29 -15.55 -12.76
N GLY A 98 -5.96 -15.42 -11.47
CA GLY A 98 -6.27 -16.44 -10.46
C GLY A 98 -7.76 -16.47 -10.11
N SER A 99 -8.27 -17.64 -9.72
CA SER A 99 -9.66 -17.81 -9.25
C SER A 99 -9.98 -17.01 -7.98
N MET A 100 -8.97 -16.74 -7.14
CA MET A 100 -9.08 -15.90 -5.94
C MET A 100 -8.76 -14.41 -6.18
N SER A 101 -8.58 -14.00 -7.44
CA SER A 101 -8.12 -12.64 -7.76
C SER A 101 -9.06 -11.56 -7.23
N GLN A 102 -10.38 -11.76 -7.27
CA GLN A 102 -11.35 -10.77 -6.80
C GLN A 102 -11.28 -10.55 -5.29
N ASP A 103 -11.20 -11.62 -4.49
CA ASP A 103 -11.08 -11.52 -3.03
C ASP A 103 -9.79 -10.81 -2.62
N ILE A 104 -8.69 -11.12 -3.31
CA ILE A 104 -7.39 -10.48 -3.10
C ILE A 104 -7.48 -8.99 -3.47
N ILE A 105 -8.07 -8.64 -4.62
CA ILE A 105 -8.25 -7.25 -5.04
C ILE A 105 -9.00 -6.47 -3.98
N ILE A 106 -10.13 -7.00 -3.50
CA ILE A 106 -10.97 -6.32 -2.50
C ILE A 106 -10.20 -6.14 -1.19
N ALA A 107 -9.60 -7.21 -0.66
CA ALA A 107 -8.89 -7.16 0.61
C ALA A 107 -7.70 -6.19 0.58
N TYR A 108 -6.87 -6.24 -0.45
CA TYR A 108 -5.72 -5.35 -0.59
C TYR A 108 -6.15 -3.91 -0.85
N SER A 109 -7.21 -3.67 -1.62
CA SER A 109 -7.70 -2.31 -1.90
C SER A 109 -8.30 -1.65 -0.65
N VAL A 110 -9.13 -2.38 0.10
CA VAL A 110 -9.70 -1.90 1.38
C VAL A 110 -8.58 -1.59 2.36
N THR A 111 -7.59 -2.47 2.46
CA THR A 111 -6.42 -2.24 3.33
C THR A 111 -5.64 -1.01 2.90
N ALA A 112 -5.34 -0.85 1.60
CA ALA A 112 -4.61 0.29 1.08
C ALA A 112 -5.32 1.62 1.37
N ILE A 113 -6.66 1.65 1.26
CA ILE A 113 -7.47 2.82 1.60
C ILE A 113 -7.37 3.11 3.10
N ILE A 114 -7.64 2.13 3.97
CA ILE A 114 -7.62 2.29 5.43
C ILE A 114 -6.24 2.78 5.89
N VAL A 115 -5.17 2.08 5.51
CA VAL A 115 -3.79 2.42 5.88
C VAL A 115 -3.42 3.80 5.34
N GLY A 116 -3.82 4.12 4.10
CA GLY A 116 -3.54 5.42 3.49
C GLY A 116 -4.25 6.57 4.21
N LEU A 117 -5.48 6.35 4.68
CA LEU A 117 -6.22 7.34 5.46
C LEU A 117 -5.61 7.53 6.86
N ILE A 118 -5.23 6.44 7.54
CA ILE A 118 -4.65 6.47 8.89
C ILE A 118 -3.27 7.14 8.90
N LEU A 119 -2.39 6.80 7.94
CA LEU A 119 -1.04 7.35 7.90
C LEU A 119 -1.05 8.86 7.61
N ARG A 120 -0.35 9.65 8.43
CA ARG A 120 -0.24 11.11 8.21
C ARG A 120 0.97 11.44 7.35
N ILE A 121 0.77 12.24 6.30
CA ILE A 121 1.87 12.82 5.53
C ILE A 121 2.50 13.95 6.35
N LYS A 122 3.75 13.76 6.78
CA LYS A 122 4.53 14.82 7.45
C LYS A 122 5.41 15.56 6.45
N LYS A 123 5.56 16.88 6.62
CA LYS A 123 6.56 17.68 5.88
C LYS A 123 7.96 17.19 6.29
N SER A 124 8.88 17.12 5.33
CA SER A 124 10.28 16.92 5.67
C SER A 124 10.76 18.23 6.29
N LYS A 125 11.16 18.22 7.56
CA LYS A 125 12.01 19.31 8.08
C LYS A 125 13.34 19.13 7.36
N ILE A 126 13.69 20.09 6.51
CA ILE A 126 15.09 20.29 6.15
C ILE A 126 15.67 20.91 7.42
N GLU A 127 16.46 20.15 8.17
CA GLU A 127 17.35 20.78 9.15
C GLU A 127 18.29 21.68 8.35
N PRO A 128 18.44 22.97 8.73
CA PRO A 128 19.52 23.77 8.17
C PRO A 128 20.82 23.02 8.50
N GLN A 129 21.62 22.69 7.49
CA GLN A 129 23.01 22.37 7.75
C GLN A 129 23.64 23.64 8.32
N ASP A 130 23.87 23.65 9.63
CA ASP A 130 24.72 24.64 10.26
C ASP A 130 26.12 24.48 9.66
N ASN A 131 26.39 25.29 8.63
CA ASN A 131 27.72 25.56 8.14
C ASN A 131 28.47 26.30 9.26
N PHE A 132 29.07 25.55 10.17
CA PHE A 132 30.19 26.06 10.95
C PHE A 132 31.40 26.17 10.03
N ILE A 133 31.49 27.31 9.34
CA ILE A 133 32.76 27.84 8.86
C ILE A 133 33.50 28.31 10.12
N THR A 134 34.39 27.48 10.65
CA THR A 134 35.45 27.97 11.53
C THR A 134 36.70 28.20 10.71
N THR A 135 37.14 29.44 10.80
CA THR A 135 38.27 30.14 10.19
C THR A 135 39.60 29.46 10.42
#